data_AF-D9SP75-F1
#
_entry.id   AF-D9SP75-F1
#
_cell.length_a   1.000
_cell.length_b   1.000
_cell.length_c   1.000
_cell.angle_alpha   90.00
_cell.angle_beta   90.00
_cell.angle_gamma   90.00
#
_symmetry.space_group_name_H-M   'P 1'
#
loop_
_entity.id
_entity.type
_entity.pdbx_description
1 polymer ?
#
loop_
_entity_poly.entity_id
_entity_poly.type
_entity_poly.pdbx_seq_one_letter_code
_entity_poly.pdbx_strand_id
1 'polypeptide(L)'
;MKKAKEIIARSVILLCVSDRCALEKSTIGGRAYSKKQREEQRIAIYKWQQNNRYTDFMTKNEKLLFEQEVGSGNKNEILSIQVQYETIEPCLWTIGLVKKLSSYNQFVLDDFHPVLQIGMNHTLERLLDTRSLQANEDIQLQNEISMLWHWRAVECNNSIFKLSLLKTLLNQCLGINMKKF
;
A
#
# COMPACT_ATOMS: atom_id res chain seq x y z
N MET A 1 3.99 -16.84 -10.09
CA MET A 1 4.05 -15.37 -10.06
C MET A 1 3.05 -14.80 -11.05
N LYS A 2 2.38 -13.70 -10.71
CA LYS A 2 1.59 -12.91 -11.68
C LYS A 2 2.50 -12.41 -12.81
N LYS A 3 1.95 -12.20 -13.99
CA LYS A 3 2.74 -11.68 -15.13
C LYS A 3 3.18 -10.25 -14.84
N ALA A 4 4.36 -9.81 -15.30
CA ALA A 4 4.85 -8.45 -15.06
C ALA A 4 3.84 -7.36 -15.48
N LYS A 5 3.09 -7.61 -16.57
CA LYS A 5 1.96 -6.78 -17.01
C LYS A 5 0.91 -6.58 -15.91
N GLU A 6 0.53 -7.66 -15.23
CA GLU A 6 -0.47 -7.62 -14.15
C GLU A 6 0.08 -6.89 -12.92
N ILE A 7 1.38 -7.05 -12.63
CA ILE A 7 2.05 -6.33 -11.54
C ILE A 7 2.02 -4.82 -11.81
N ILE A 8 2.44 -4.39 -13.00
CA ILE A 8 2.42 -2.96 -13.39
C ILE A 8 0.99 -2.42 -13.35
N ALA A 9 0.03 -3.12 -13.94
CA ALA A 9 -1.38 -2.71 -13.93
C ALA A 9 -1.91 -2.55 -12.50
N ARG A 10 -1.58 -3.50 -11.62
CA ARG A 10 -1.97 -3.46 -10.21
C ARG A 10 -1.34 -2.29 -9.46
N SER A 11 -0.05 -2.01 -9.70
CA SER A 11 0.66 -0.86 -9.11
C SER A 11 0.07 0.46 -9.56
N VAL A 12 -0.26 0.62 -10.84
CA VAL A 12 -0.95 1.80 -11.38
C VAL A 12 -2.31 2.01 -10.71
N ILE A 13 -3.12 0.95 -10.60
CA ILE A 13 -4.43 1.06 -9.95
C ILE A 13 -4.28 1.45 -8.48
N LEU A 14 -3.36 0.84 -7.74
CA LEU A 14 -3.15 1.16 -6.33
C LEU A 14 -2.70 2.60 -6.11
N LEU A 15 -1.84 3.12 -6.99
CA LEU A 15 -1.44 4.53 -6.98
C LEU A 15 -2.67 5.43 -7.15
N CYS A 16 -3.47 5.20 -8.20
CA CYS A 16 -4.69 5.97 -8.45
C CYS A 16 -5.74 5.83 -7.34
N VAL A 17 -5.85 4.65 -6.70
CA VAL A 17 -6.73 4.43 -5.54
C VAL A 17 -6.26 5.26 -4.36
N SER A 18 -4.95 5.30 -4.10
CA SER A 18 -4.39 6.15 -3.05
C SER A 18 -4.70 7.62 -3.30
N ASP A 19 -4.52 8.10 -4.54
CA ASP A 19 -4.87 9.47 -4.94
C ASP A 19 -6.37 9.74 -4.73
N ARG A 20 -7.23 8.81 -5.15
CA ARG A 20 -8.67 8.90 -4.95
C ARG A 20 -9.03 9.01 -3.48
N CYS A 21 -8.42 8.21 -2.61
CA CYS A 21 -8.65 8.29 -1.17
C CYS A 21 -8.17 9.63 -0.59
N ALA A 22 -7.06 10.17 -1.10
CA ALA A 22 -6.52 11.46 -0.64
C ALA A 22 -7.51 12.60 -0.86
N LEU A 23 -8.38 12.50 -1.88
CA LEU A 23 -9.45 13.46 -2.15
C LEU A 23 -10.50 13.55 -1.05
N GLU A 24 -10.55 12.63 -0.08
CA GLU A 24 -11.40 12.79 1.11
C GLU A 24 -10.86 13.85 2.09
N LYS A 25 -9.63 14.32 1.89
CA LYS A 25 -9.04 15.44 2.63
C LYS A 25 -9.45 16.75 1.93
N SER A 26 -10.01 17.68 2.69
CA SER A 26 -10.31 19.04 2.20
C SER A 26 -9.06 19.90 2.01
N THR A 27 -7.95 19.49 2.64
CA THR A 27 -6.66 20.19 2.60
C THR A 27 -5.58 19.20 2.22
N ILE A 28 -4.83 19.51 1.16
CA ILE A 28 -3.71 18.69 0.67
C ILE A 28 -2.51 19.62 0.52
N GLY A 29 -1.38 19.29 1.16
CA GLY A 29 -0.17 20.12 1.11
C GLY A 29 -0.37 21.56 1.62
N GLY A 30 -1.24 21.76 2.61
CA GLY A 30 -1.56 23.09 3.16
C GLY A 30 -2.54 23.92 2.32
N ARG A 31 -2.95 23.45 1.14
CA ARG A 31 -3.93 24.13 0.28
C ARG A 31 -5.32 23.51 0.44
N ALA A 32 -6.33 24.35 0.61
CA ALA A 32 -7.73 23.93 0.67
C ALA A 32 -8.31 23.74 -0.74
N TYR A 33 -9.12 22.70 -0.91
CA TYR A 33 -9.79 22.36 -2.18
C TYR A 33 -11.29 22.19 -1.96
N SER A 34 -12.09 22.80 -2.84
CA SER A 34 -13.55 22.65 -2.82
C SER A 34 -13.97 21.21 -3.12
N LYS A 35 -15.20 20.80 -2.71
CA LYS A 35 -15.76 19.49 -3.12
C LYS A 35 -15.77 19.36 -4.65
N LYS A 36 -16.17 20.40 -5.37
CA LYS A 36 -16.21 20.42 -6.84
C LYS A 36 -14.85 20.09 -7.48
N GLN A 37 -13.77 20.75 -7.04
CA GLN A 37 -12.43 20.48 -7.56
C GLN A 37 -11.97 19.04 -7.28
N ARG A 38 -12.28 18.53 -6.09
CA ARG A 38 -11.95 17.14 -5.73
C ARG A 38 -12.75 16.13 -6.56
N GLU A 39 -14.02 16.41 -6.85
CA GLU A 39 -14.83 15.61 -7.79
C GLU A 39 -14.28 15.62 -9.21
N GLU A 40 -13.91 16.80 -9.73
CA GLU A 40 -13.28 16.92 -11.05
C GLU A 40 -12.02 16.07 -11.15
N GLN A 41 -11.19 16.08 -10.09
CA GLN A 41 -9.99 15.25 -10.01
C GLN A 41 -10.31 13.75 -9.94
N ARG A 42 -11.30 13.32 -9.13
CA ARG A 42 -11.76 11.91 -9.11
C ARG A 42 -12.16 11.44 -10.51
N ILE A 43 -12.98 12.24 -11.20
CA ILE A 43 -13.48 11.90 -12.53
C ILE A 43 -12.32 11.83 -13.53
N ALA A 44 -11.37 12.77 -13.46
CA ALA A 44 -10.20 12.77 -14.33
C ALA A 44 -9.35 11.50 -14.14
N ILE A 45 -9.06 11.12 -12.89
CA ILE A 45 -8.31 9.89 -12.57
C ILE A 45 -9.04 8.66 -13.11
N TYR A 46 -10.36 8.54 -12.88
CA TYR A 46 -11.09 7.35 -13.31
C TYR A 46 -11.18 7.25 -14.84
N LYS A 47 -11.45 8.37 -15.53
CA LYS A 47 -11.43 8.43 -17.00
C LYS A 47 -10.05 8.07 -17.57
N TRP A 48 -8.98 8.54 -16.95
CA TRP A 48 -7.63 8.18 -17.37
C TRP A 48 -7.40 6.67 -17.24
N GLN A 49 -7.86 6.03 -16.16
CA GLN A 49 -7.76 4.58 -16.00
C GLN A 49 -8.62 3.80 -17.01
N GLN A 50 -9.81 4.30 -17.36
CA GLN A 50 -10.66 3.73 -18.40
C GLN A 50 -9.99 3.80 -19.79
N ASN A 51 -9.46 4.97 -20.15
CA ASN A 51 -8.80 5.18 -21.44
C ASN A 51 -7.57 4.28 -21.62
N ASN A 52 -6.86 3.98 -20.52
CA ASN A 52 -5.71 3.06 -20.52
C ASN A 52 -6.09 1.60 -20.22
N ARG A 53 -7.39 1.27 -20.14
CA ARG A 53 -7.92 -0.08 -19.89
C ARG A 53 -7.46 -0.73 -18.58
N TYR A 54 -7.10 0.07 -17.57
CA TYR A 54 -6.76 -0.45 -16.24
C TYR A 54 -7.99 -0.92 -15.46
N THR A 55 -9.18 -0.45 -15.82
CA THR A 55 -10.44 -0.88 -15.22
C THR A 55 -10.71 -2.38 -15.35
N ASP A 56 -10.08 -3.06 -16.30
CA ASP A 56 -10.23 -4.51 -16.49
C ASP A 56 -9.53 -5.31 -15.38
N PHE A 57 -8.54 -4.71 -14.71
CA PHE A 57 -7.76 -5.31 -13.63
C PHE A 57 -8.21 -4.85 -12.23
N MET A 58 -9.21 -3.96 -12.16
CA MET A 58 -9.75 -3.49 -10.90
C MET A 58 -10.69 -4.51 -10.24
N THR A 59 -10.65 -4.55 -8.92
CA THR A 59 -11.67 -5.25 -8.13
C THR A 59 -13.00 -4.48 -8.17
N LYS A 60 -14.09 -5.15 -7.81
CA LYS A 60 -15.41 -4.49 -7.71
C LYS A 60 -15.38 -3.31 -6.72
N ASN A 61 -14.71 -3.49 -5.58
CA ASN A 61 -14.64 -2.46 -4.54
C ASN A 61 -13.86 -1.22 -5.00
N GLU A 62 -12.81 -1.40 -5.80
CA GLU A 62 -12.05 -0.29 -6.36
C GLU A 62 -12.87 0.51 -7.36
N LYS A 63 -13.62 -0.17 -8.24
CA LYS A 63 -14.54 0.50 -9.17
C LYS A 63 -15.59 1.30 -8.42
N LEU A 64 -16.21 0.69 -7.40
CA LEU A 64 -17.20 1.36 -6.55
C LEU A 64 -16.60 2.59 -5.86
N LEU A 65 -15.36 2.53 -5.38
CA LEU A 65 -14.67 3.67 -4.77
C LEU A 65 -14.50 4.84 -5.76
N PHE A 66 -14.22 4.55 -7.03
CA PHE A 66 -14.15 5.57 -8.07
C PHE A 66 -15.52 6.09 -8.48
N GLU A 67 -16.57 5.29 -8.43
CA GLU A 67 -17.93 5.69 -8.77
C GLU A 67 -18.59 6.52 -7.66
N GLN A 68 -18.21 6.27 -6.41
CA GLN A 68 -18.67 7.00 -5.24
C GLN A 68 -18.19 8.46 -5.25
N GLU A 69 -19.09 9.38 -4.92
CA GLU A 69 -18.75 10.78 -4.67
C GLU A 69 -17.77 10.94 -3.50
N VAL A 70 -16.95 11.98 -3.60
CA VAL A 70 -16.08 12.48 -2.56
C VAL A 70 -16.93 13.01 -1.40
N GLY A 71 -16.65 12.51 -0.19
CA GLY A 71 -17.34 12.90 1.04
C GLY A 71 -18.68 12.22 1.29
N SER A 72 -19.14 11.29 0.44
CA SER A 72 -20.42 10.58 0.66
C SER A 72 -20.30 9.32 1.54
N GLY A 73 -19.09 8.90 1.91
CA GLY A 73 -18.85 7.71 2.73
C GLY A 73 -18.08 8.01 4.01
N ASN A 74 -17.76 6.98 4.78
CA ASN A 74 -16.94 7.14 5.99
C ASN A 74 -15.51 7.51 5.60
N LYS A 75 -15.13 8.75 5.89
CA LYS A 75 -13.80 9.30 5.59
C LYS A 75 -12.66 8.45 6.15
N ASN A 76 -12.77 7.93 7.36
CA ASN A 76 -11.69 7.17 7.99
C ASN A 76 -11.52 5.79 7.34
N GLU A 77 -12.64 5.16 6.95
CA GLU A 77 -12.61 3.89 6.21
C GLU A 77 -12.03 4.07 4.81
N ILE A 78 -12.37 5.15 4.10
CA ILE A 78 -11.80 5.42 2.78
C ILE A 78 -10.31 5.73 2.88
N LEU A 79 -9.90 6.53 3.86
CA LEU A 79 -8.49 6.86 4.08
C LEU A 79 -7.65 5.65 4.51
N SER A 80 -8.22 4.69 5.24
CA SER A 80 -7.48 3.49 5.65
C SER A 80 -7.06 2.62 4.48
N ILE A 81 -7.77 2.68 3.34
CA ILE A 81 -7.41 1.98 2.10
C ILE A 81 -6.05 2.43 1.57
N GLN A 82 -5.60 3.66 1.89
CA GLN A 82 -4.28 4.16 1.47
C GLN A 82 -3.11 3.30 1.96
N VAL A 83 -3.29 2.49 3.00
CA VAL A 83 -2.25 1.55 3.47
C VAL A 83 -1.83 0.58 2.36
N GLN A 84 -2.71 0.27 1.41
CA GLN A 84 -2.38 -0.61 0.28
C GLN A 84 -1.30 -0.02 -0.63
N TYR A 85 -1.06 1.30 -0.56
CA TYR A 85 0.02 1.99 -1.27
C TYR A 85 1.41 1.38 -0.98
N GLU A 86 1.62 0.89 0.24
CA GLU A 86 2.89 0.27 0.63
C GLU A 86 3.23 -0.97 -0.21
N THR A 87 2.23 -1.62 -0.80
CA THR A 87 2.44 -2.80 -1.65
C THR A 87 2.98 -2.45 -3.05
N ILE A 88 2.97 -1.18 -3.44
CA ILE A 88 3.46 -0.72 -4.75
C ILE A 88 4.97 -0.93 -4.83
N GLU A 89 5.73 -0.49 -3.83
CA GLU A 89 7.19 -0.57 -3.81
C GLU A 89 7.72 -2.00 -4.02
N PRO A 90 7.31 -3.02 -3.23
CA PRO A 90 7.77 -4.39 -3.46
C PRO A 90 7.32 -4.93 -4.81
N CYS A 91 6.12 -4.59 -5.28
CA CYS A 91 5.66 -4.98 -6.61
C CYS A 91 6.57 -4.41 -7.72
N LEU A 92 6.91 -3.13 -7.66
CA LEU A 92 7.80 -2.49 -8.64
C LEU A 92 9.24 -2.97 -8.51
N TRP A 93 9.69 -3.27 -7.30
CA TRP A 93 11.02 -3.82 -7.04
C TRP A 93 11.19 -5.20 -7.68
N THR A 94 10.19 -6.10 -7.55
CA THR A 94 10.28 -7.46 -8.16
C THR A 94 10.46 -7.45 -9.68
N ILE A 95 9.96 -6.41 -10.35
CA ILE A 95 10.10 -6.21 -11.80
C ILE A 95 11.24 -5.24 -12.17
N GLY A 96 12.03 -4.80 -11.19
CA GLY A 96 13.20 -3.94 -11.34
C GLY A 96 12.92 -2.50 -11.77
N LEU A 97 11.68 -2.02 -11.64
CA LEU A 97 11.35 -0.61 -11.85
C LEU A 97 11.78 0.25 -10.65
N VAL A 98 11.93 -0.37 -9.48
CA VAL A 98 12.52 0.22 -8.27
C VAL A 98 13.76 -0.58 -7.89
N LYS A 99 14.86 0.10 -7.54
CA LYS A 99 16.15 -0.55 -7.27
C LYS A 99 16.34 -1.01 -5.83
N LYS A 100 15.65 -0.37 -4.88
CA LYS A 100 15.82 -0.60 -3.44
C LYS A 100 14.46 -0.57 -2.76
N LEU A 101 14.30 -1.39 -1.74
CA LEU A 101 13.14 -1.36 -0.87
C LEU A 101 13.40 -0.40 0.30
N SER A 102 12.35 0.28 0.73
CA SER A 102 12.33 1.03 1.98
C SER A 102 12.55 0.08 3.16
N SER A 103 13.10 0.61 4.25
CA SER A 103 13.21 -0.18 5.48
C SER A 103 11.81 -0.51 6.00
N TYR A 104 11.58 -1.76 6.42
CA TYR A 104 10.33 -2.17 7.09
C TYR A 104 10.01 -1.38 8.37
N ASN A 105 10.99 -0.65 8.93
CA ASN A 105 10.78 0.25 10.07
C ASN A 105 10.16 1.60 9.69
N GLN A 106 9.98 1.87 8.40
CA GLN A 106 9.56 3.16 7.87
C GLN A 106 8.40 2.96 6.89
N PHE A 107 7.53 3.96 6.86
CA PHE A 107 6.49 4.04 5.84
C PHE A 107 7.12 4.28 4.47
N VAL A 108 6.51 3.71 3.43
CA VAL A 108 6.86 4.03 2.04
C VAL A 108 6.35 5.44 1.75
N LEU A 109 7.28 6.39 1.58
CA LEU A 109 6.97 7.81 1.31
C LEU A 109 7.30 8.23 -0.12
N ASP A 110 7.89 7.33 -0.91
CA ASP A 110 8.28 7.62 -2.29
C ASP A 110 7.06 7.90 -3.17
N ASP A 111 7.20 8.89 -4.05
CA ASP A 111 6.23 9.15 -5.11
C ASP A 111 6.49 8.23 -6.31
N PHE A 112 5.56 7.30 -6.56
CA PHE A 112 5.66 6.36 -7.68
C PHE A 112 5.10 6.91 -9.00
N HIS A 113 4.50 8.11 -9.03
CA HIS A 113 4.01 8.72 -10.28
C HIS A 113 5.09 8.80 -11.38
N PRO A 114 6.34 9.23 -11.10
CA PRO A 114 7.39 9.30 -12.11
C PRO A 114 7.82 7.91 -12.60
N VAL A 115 7.92 6.94 -11.68
CA VAL A 115 8.34 5.56 -11.99
C VAL A 115 7.32 4.87 -12.90
N LEU A 116 6.03 5.05 -12.58
CA LEU A 116 4.92 4.53 -13.37
C LEU A 116 4.56 5.42 -14.57
N GLN A 117 5.25 6.55 -14.74
CA GLN A 117 5.05 7.51 -15.83
C GLN A 117 3.58 7.94 -15.98
N ILE A 118 2.86 8.12 -14.86
CA ILE A 118 1.43 8.51 -14.89
C ILE A 118 1.29 9.87 -15.59
N GLY A 119 0.51 9.92 -16.66
CA GLY A 119 0.31 11.13 -17.46
C GLY A 119 0.13 10.82 -18.95
N MET A 120 0.47 11.79 -19.79
CA MET A 120 0.31 11.70 -21.25
C MET A 120 1.26 10.69 -21.92
N ASN A 121 2.41 10.45 -21.31
CA ASN A 121 3.46 9.59 -21.87
C ASN A 121 3.38 8.13 -21.38
N HIS A 122 2.32 7.81 -20.63
CA HIS A 122 2.13 6.50 -20.04
C HIS A 122 1.76 5.47 -21.10
N THR A 123 2.56 4.41 -21.24
CA THR A 123 2.15 3.19 -21.91
C THR A 123 2.67 1.98 -21.15
N LEU A 124 1.83 0.95 -21.06
CA LEU A 124 2.18 -0.29 -20.36
C LEU A 124 3.37 -0.99 -21.04
N GLU A 125 3.42 -0.94 -22.38
CA GLU A 125 4.47 -1.53 -23.21
C GLU A 125 5.83 -0.91 -22.89
N ARG A 126 5.90 0.42 -22.75
CA ARG A 126 7.15 1.11 -22.42
C ARG A 126 7.68 0.71 -21.04
N LEU A 127 6.79 0.56 -20.06
CA LEU A 127 7.18 0.08 -18.73
C LEU A 127 7.67 -1.38 -18.78
N LEU A 128 7.04 -2.21 -19.62
CA LEU A 128 7.46 -3.59 -19.86
C LEU A 128 8.83 -3.69 -20.52
N ASP A 129 9.19 -2.75 -21.41
CA ASP A 129 10.49 -2.72 -22.09
C ASP A 129 11.63 -2.28 -21.17
N THR A 130 11.33 -1.41 -20.19
CA THR A 130 12.32 -0.91 -19.23
C THR A 130 12.58 -1.84 -18.04
N ARG A 131 11.83 -2.96 -17.95
CA ARG A 131 11.87 -3.82 -16.76
C ARG A 131 13.09 -4.75 -16.75
N SER A 132 13.60 -5.01 -15.56
CA SER A 132 14.64 -6.00 -15.29
C SER A 132 14.16 -6.86 -14.14
N LEU A 133 13.70 -8.08 -14.39
CA LEU A 133 13.24 -8.96 -13.31
C LEU A 133 14.37 -9.17 -12.29
N GLN A 134 14.03 -9.11 -11.01
CA GLN A 134 14.96 -9.49 -9.96
C GLN A 134 15.22 -10.99 -10.00
N ALA A 135 16.38 -11.41 -9.50
CA ALA A 135 16.70 -12.82 -9.34
C ALA A 135 15.69 -13.47 -8.38
N ASN A 136 15.30 -14.72 -8.65
CA ASN A 136 14.33 -15.42 -7.82
C ASN A 136 14.84 -15.60 -6.38
N GLU A 137 16.16 -15.76 -6.23
CA GLU A 137 16.86 -15.87 -4.96
C GLU A 137 16.68 -14.59 -4.12
N ASP A 138 16.81 -13.42 -4.75
CA ASP A 138 16.60 -12.13 -4.08
C ASP A 138 15.13 -11.96 -3.67
N ILE A 139 14.20 -12.36 -4.54
CA ILE A 139 12.76 -12.33 -4.23
C ILE A 139 12.46 -13.25 -3.03
N GLN A 140 13.04 -14.45 -3.00
CA GLN A 140 12.84 -15.39 -1.91
C GLN A 140 13.40 -14.85 -0.59
N LEU A 141 14.61 -14.29 -0.61
CA LEU A 141 15.19 -13.65 0.57
C LEU A 141 14.31 -12.52 1.11
N GLN A 142 13.76 -11.67 0.24
CA GLN A 142 12.85 -10.60 0.68
C GLN A 142 11.52 -11.14 1.21
N ASN A 143 11.01 -12.25 0.67
CA ASN A 143 9.83 -12.92 1.23
C ASN A 143 10.10 -13.44 2.66
N GLU A 144 11.27 -14.04 2.90
CA GLU A 144 11.67 -14.52 4.22
C GLU A 144 11.78 -13.36 5.22
N ILE A 145 12.43 -12.25 4.82
CA ILE A 145 12.50 -11.03 5.62
C ILE A 145 11.08 -10.49 5.92
N SER A 146 10.22 -10.40 4.91
CA SER A 146 8.83 -9.94 5.06
C SER A 146 8.03 -10.80 6.05
N MET A 147 8.19 -12.13 5.97
CA MET A 147 7.54 -13.05 6.90
C MET A 147 8.00 -12.84 8.33
N LEU A 148 9.31 -12.68 8.56
CA LEU A 148 9.86 -12.41 9.89
C LEU A 148 9.31 -11.10 10.47
N TRP A 149 9.18 -10.06 9.65
CA TRP A 149 8.55 -8.80 10.05
C TRP A 149 7.06 -8.96 10.37
N HIS A 150 6.32 -9.69 9.54
CA HIS A 150 4.92 -10.01 9.79
C HIS A 150 4.75 -10.75 11.11
N TRP A 151 5.57 -11.77 11.36
CA TRP A 151 5.57 -12.52 12.61
C TRP A 151 5.84 -11.62 13.80
N ARG A 152 6.86 -10.75 13.74
CA ARG A 152 7.16 -9.78 14.79
C ARG A 152 6.00 -8.83 15.06
N ALA A 153 5.33 -8.34 14.01
CA ALA A 153 4.17 -7.45 14.15
C ALA A 153 2.96 -8.16 14.78
N VAL A 154 2.72 -9.42 14.40
CA VAL A 154 1.68 -10.26 15.01
C VAL A 154 2.02 -10.55 16.47
N GLU A 155 3.28 -10.89 16.77
CA GLU A 155 3.78 -11.12 18.12
C GLU A 155 3.57 -9.90 19.02
N CYS A 156 3.96 -8.69 18.59
CA CYS A 156 3.75 -7.47 19.36
C CYS A 156 2.26 -7.17 19.65
N ASN A 157 1.37 -7.58 18.75
CA ASN A 157 -0.08 -7.40 18.91
C ASN A 157 -0.76 -8.53 19.70
N ASN A 158 -0.11 -9.69 19.79
CA ASN A 158 -0.61 -10.85 20.51
C ASN A 158 -0.40 -10.68 22.02
N SER A 159 -1.50 -10.73 22.78
CA SER A 159 -1.50 -10.57 24.23
C SER A 159 -0.64 -11.60 24.98
N ILE A 160 -0.35 -12.74 24.36
CA ILE A 160 0.54 -13.78 24.91
C ILE A 160 2.00 -13.29 24.98
N PHE A 161 2.42 -12.46 24.02
CA PHE A 161 3.81 -11.97 23.89
C PHE A 161 3.96 -10.50 24.29
N LYS A 162 2.87 -9.78 24.55
CA LYS A 162 2.92 -8.50 25.25
C LYS A 162 3.54 -8.77 26.61
N LEU A 163 4.78 -8.30 26.79
CA LEU A 163 5.59 -8.42 28.00
C LEU A 163 4.73 -8.26 29.26
N SER A 164 4.26 -9.38 29.80
CA SER A 164 3.81 -9.41 31.17
C SER A 164 5.04 -9.05 32.01
N LEU A 165 4.89 -8.19 33.02
CA LEU A 165 5.95 -7.94 34.00
C LEU A 165 6.58 -9.28 34.38
N LEU A 166 7.92 -9.36 34.44
CA LEU A 166 8.65 -10.60 34.76
C LEU A 166 8.02 -11.35 35.97
N LYS A 167 7.54 -10.58 36.94
CA LYS A 167 6.79 -11.05 38.12
C LYS A 167 5.51 -11.83 37.78
N THR A 168 4.75 -11.41 36.79
CA THR A 168 3.53 -12.07 36.32
C THR A 168 3.84 -13.38 35.60
N LEU A 169 4.89 -13.40 34.76
CA LEU A 169 5.35 -14.62 34.08
C LEU A 169 5.88 -15.66 35.09
N LEU A 170 6.69 -15.23 36.06
CA LEU A 170 7.21 -16.10 37.12
C LEU A 170 6.08 -16.68 37.99
N ASN A 171 5.08 -15.87 38.36
CA ASN A 171 3.92 -16.35 39.11
C ASN A 171 3.09 -17.38 38.31
N GLN A 172 2.92 -17.18 37.00
CA GLN A 172 2.12 -18.07 36.14
C GLN A 172 2.82 -19.39 35.81
N CYS A 173 4.12 -19.36 35.53
CA CYS A 173 4.86 -20.55 35.11
C CYS A 173 5.37 -21.39 36.29
N LEU A 174 5.69 -20.77 37.43
CA LEU A 174 6.31 -21.46 38.58
C LEU A 174 5.40 -21.55 39.80
N GLY A 175 4.23 -20.90 39.80
CA GLY A 175 3.31 -20.89 40.94
C GLY A 175 3.85 -20.16 42.19
N ILE A 176 4.98 -19.46 42.08
CA ILE A 176 5.65 -18.80 43.21
C ILE A 176 4.97 -17.44 43.42
N ASN A 177 4.19 -17.28 44.49
CA ASN A 177 3.57 -16.01 44.82
C ASN A 177 4.62 -15.05 45.42
N MET A 178 5.23 -14.18 44.61
CA MET A 178 6.19 -13.18 45.09
C MET A 178 5.50 -12.01 45.85
N LYS A 179 4.89 -12.33 47.00
CA LYS A 179 4.44 -11.39 48.01
C LYS A 179 5.53 -11.26 49.09
N LYS A 180 6.61 -10.55 48.76
CA LYS A 180 7.51 -9.79 49.67
C LYS A 180 8.89 -9.64 49.02
N PHE A 181 9.07 -8.51 48.35
CA PHE A 181 10.22 -7.62 48.53
C PHE A 181 9.67 -6.20 48.46
#